data_AF-A0AAV6ZK27-F1
#
_entry.id   AF-A0AAV6ZK27-F1
#
_cell.length_a   1.000
_cell.length_b   1.000
_cell.length_c   1.000
_cell.angle_alpha   90.00
_cell.angle_beta   90.00
_cell.angle_gamma   90.00
#
_symmetry.space_group_name_H-M   'P 1'
#
loop_
_entity.id
_entity.type
_entity.pdbx_description
1 polymer ?
#
loop_
_entity_poly.entity_id
_entity_poly.type
_entity_poly.pdbx_seq_one_letter_code
_entity_poly.pdbx_strand_id
1 'polypeptide(L)'
;MQKLEALQLEALCNEDLLIWVQKHTEVESVDLVLKLKNKLALAQKEQLPVSADTLQKLQGQVDTIIQELPEDLQDILLKTTSS
;
A
#
# COMPACT_ATOMS: atom_id res chain seq x y z
N MET A 1 5.32 -1.38 -19.98
CA MET A 1 4.59 -0.64 -18.93
C MET A 1 5.38 -0.44 -17.64
N GLN A 2 6.44 -1.22 -17.38
CA GLN A 2 7.19 -1.20 -16.11
C GLN A 2 7.71 0.17 -15.65
N LYS A 3 8.13 1.06 -16.57
CA LYS A 3 8.54 2.43 -16.22
C LYS A 3 7.42 3.27 -15.58
N LEU A 4 6.19 3.14 -16.07
CA LEU A 4 5.05 3.88 -15.55
C LEU A 4 4.66 3.37 -14.16
N GLU A 5 4.69 2.06 -13.96
CA GLU A 5 4.43 1.44 -12.65
C GLU A 5 5.46 1.87 -11.61
N ALA A 6 6.74 1.91 -12.00
CA ALA A 6 7.82 2.39 -11.13
C ALA A 6 7.60 3.84 -10.69
N LEU A 7 7.32 4.73 -11.65
CA LEU A 7 7.01 6.14 -11.39
C LEU A 7 5.78 6.31 -10.49
N GLN A 8 4.73 5.51 -10.68
CA GLN A 8 3.54 5.58 -9.84
C GLN A 8 3.83 5.14 -8.40
N LEU A 9 4.66 4.10 -8.20
CA LEU A 9 5.08 3.67 -6.87
C LEU A 9 5.93 4.73 -6.18
N GLU A 10 6.86 5.35 -6.90
CA GLU A 10 7.65 6.46 -6.36
C GLU A 10 6.77 7.65 -5.96
N ALA A 11 5.79 8.00 -6.80
CA ALA A 11 4.83 9.07 -6.47
C ALA A 11 3.99 8.72 -5.23
N LEU A 12 3.46 7.48 -5.14
CA LEU A 12 2.69 7.01 -3.99
C LEU A 12 3.50 7.00 -2.69
N CYS A 13 4.75 6.58 -2.74
CA CYS A 13 5.67 6.59 -1.60
C CYS A 13 5.96 8.00 -1.09
N ASN A 14 6.03 8.96 -2.02
CA ASN A 14 6.27 10.35 -1.68
C ASN A 14 4.98 11.08 -1.25
N GLU A 15 3.82 10.44 -1.42
CA GLU A 15 2.54 10.92 -0.97
C GLU A 15 2.29 10.52 0.49
N ASP A 16 1.61 11.39 1.23
CA ASP A 16 1.35 11.20 2.64
C ASP A 16 0.06 10.39 2.83
N LEU A 17 0.18 9.08 2.59
CA LEU A 17 -0.95 8.14 2.61
C LEU A 17 -1.63 8.11 3.99
N LEU A 18 -0.90 8.37 5.07
CA LEU A 18 -1.42 8.52 6.43
C LEU A 18 -2.37 9.71 6.58
N ILE A 19 -2.04 10.84 5.96
CA ILE A 19 -2.93 12.01 5.94
C ILE A 19 -4.12 11.74 5.02
N TRP A 20 -3.92 10.97 3.95
CA TRP A 20 -4.99 10.58 3.05
C TRP A 20 -6.04 9.74 3.79
N VAL A 21 -5.64 8.66 4.47
CA VAL A 21 -6.58 7.77 5.18
C VAL A 21 -7.32 8.49 6.31
N GLN A 22 -6.69 9.45 6.98
CA GLN A 22 -7.35 10.28 8.00
C GLN A 22 -8.45 11.20 7.43
N LYS A 23 -8.37 11.54 6.13
CA LYS A 23 -9.36 12.39 5.45
C LYS A 23 -10.43 11.59 4.70
N HIS A 24 -10.24 10.28 4.57
CA HIS A 24 -11.08 9.40 3.80
C HIS A 24 -11.78 8.40 4.73
N THR A 25 -12.76 7.69 4.19
CA THR A 25 -13.50 6.70 4.96
C THR A 25 -12.68 5.43 5.20
N GLU A 26 -13.12 4.63 6.17
CA GLU A 26 -12.53 3.32 6.47
C GLU A 26 -12.46 2.41 5.23
N VAL A 27 -13.53 2.39 4.41
CA VAL A 27 -13.60 1.59 3.18
C VAL A 27 -12.54 2.04 2.17
N GLU A 28 -12.35 3.34 2.01
CA GLU A 28 -11.34 3.91 1.11
C GLU A 28 -9.92 3.61 1.58
N SER A 29 -9.70 3.65 2.89
CA SER A 29 -8.43 3.29 3.51
C SER A 29 -8.10 1.80 3.34
N VAL A 30 -9.10 0.93 3.48
CA VAL A 30 -9.00 -0.51 3.18
C VAL A 30 -8.71 -0.75 1.69
N ASP A 31 -9.42 -0.08 0.77
CA ASP A 31 -9.18 -0.17 -0.69
C ASP A 31 -7.76 0.26 -1.05
N LEU A 32 -7.29 1.36 -0.45
CA LEU A 32 -5.93 1.85 -0.63
C LEU A 32 -4.92 0.80 -0.17
N VAL A 33 -5.06 0.24 1.01
CA VAL A 33 -4.17 -0.83 1.52
C VAL A 33 -4.14 -2.02 0.57
N LEU A 34 -5.31 -2.49 0.10
CA LEU A 34 -5.39 -3.62 -0.83
C LEU A 34 -4.68 -3.31 -2.15
N LYS A 35 -4.90 -2.11 -2.71
CA LYS A 35 -4.21 -1.64 -3.91
C LYS A 35 -2.70 -1.58 -3.72
N LEU A 36 -2.23 -1.03 -2.60
CA LEU A 36 -0.82 -0.89 -2.31
C LEU A 36 -0.15 -2.26 -2.14
N LYS A 37 -0.76 -3.19 -1.39
CA LYS A 37 -0.27 -4.58 -1.26
C LYS A 37 -0.18 -5.26 -2.63
N ASN A 38 -1.19 -5.09 -3.48
CA ASN A 38 -1.19 -5.66 -4.83
C ASN A 38 -0.09 -5.04 -5.70
N LYS A 39 0.04 -3.71 -5.70
CA LYS A 39 1.11 -3.01 -6.45
C LYS A 39 2.50 -3.41 -5.96
N LEU A 40 2.71 -3.56 -4.65
CA LEU A 40 3.98 -4.03 -4.08
C LEU A 40 4.27 -5.48 -4.49
N ALA A 41 3.27 -6.35 -4.52
CA ALA A 41 3.43 -7.73 -4.97
C ALA A 41 3.76 -7.82 -6.47
N LEU A 42 3.06 -7.04 -7.30
CA LEU A 42 3.37 -6.90 -8.72
C LEU A 42 4.76 -6.30 -8.93
N ALA A 43 5.15 -5.29 -8.14
CA ALA A 43 6.46 -4.67 -8.22
C ALA A 43 7.59 -5.65 -7.98
N GLN A 44 7.44 -6.50 -6.96
CA GLN A 44 8.39 -7.55 -6.64
C GLN A 44 8.39 -8.65 -7.71
N LYS A 45 7.22 -9.08 -8.17
CA LYS A 45 7.07 -10.15 -9.17
C LYS A 45 7.62 -9.74 -10.55
N GLU A 46 7.33 -8.52 -10.98
CA GLU A 46 7.76 -7.96 -12.27
C GLU A 46 9.18 -7.37 -12.21
N GLN A 47 9.83 -7.41 -11.04
CA GLN A 47 11.12 -6.75 -10.77
C GLN A 47 11.17 -5.32 -11.30
N LEU A 48 10.17 -4.51 -10.91
CA LEU A 48 10.11 -3.12 -11.33
C LEU A 48 11.39 -2.38 -10.91
N PRO A 49 11.88 -1.43 -11.74
CA PRO A 49 13.07 -0.64 -11.47
C PRO A 49 12.79 0.47 -10.44
N VAL A 50 12.26 0.09 -9.28
CA VAL A 50 12.00 0.98 -8.14
C VAL A 50 13.05 0.76 -7.07
N SER A 51 13.40 1.82 -6.34
CA SER A 51 14.33 1.71 -5.22
C SER A 51 13.74 0.82 -4.12
N ALA A 52 14.58 -0.05 -3.55
CA ALA A 52 14.18 -0.88 -2.41
C ALA A 52 13.73 -0.03 -1.21
N ASP A 53 14.33 1.16 -1.04
CA ASP A 53 13.90 2.16 -0.05
C ASP A 53 12.44 2.57 -0.25
N THR A 54 12.04 2.90 -1.48
CA THR A 54 10.66 3.26 -1.85
C THR A 54 9.69 2.14 -1.51
N LEU A 55 10.03 0.89 -1.84
CA LEU A 55 9.20 -0.28 -1.51
C LEU A 55 9.06 -0.47 -0.01
N GLN A 56 10.16 -0.34 0.74
CA GLN A 56 10.17 -0.49 2.19
C GLN A 56 9.38 0.62 2.88
N LYS A 57 9.51 1.87 2.42
CA LYS A 57 8.73 3.01 2.90
C LYS A 57 7.24 2.80 2.68
N LEU A 58 6.85 2.43 1.45
CA LEU A 58 5.46 2.10 1.12
C LEU A 58 4.92 0.98 1.99
N GLN A 59 5.70 -0.08 2.20
CA GLN A 59 5.32 -1.19 3.06
C GLN A 59 5.12 -0.72 4.51
N GLY A 60 6.00 0.14 5.05
CA GLY A 60 5.83 0.73 6.37
C GLY A 60 4.63 1.67 6.49
N GLN A 61 4.34 2.45 5.44
CA GLN A 61 3.13 3.29 5.39
C GLN A 61 1.86 2.42 5.38
N VAL A 62 1.85 1.36 4.57
CA VAL A 62 0.74 0.39 4.53
C VAL A 62 0.52 -0.23 5.90
N ASP A 63 1.59 -0.68 6.56
CA ASP A 63 1.50 -1.27 7.90
C ASP A 63 0.94 -0.26 8.92
N THR A 64 1.43 0.98 8.89
CA THR A 64 0.93 2.04 9.76
C THR A 64 -0.55 2.34 9.50
N ILE A 65 -0.97 2.41 8.24
CA ILE A 65 -2.38 2.58 7.87
C ILE A 65 -3.22 1.42 8.38
N ILE A 66 -2.74 0.18 8.26
CA ILE A 66 -3.43 -0.98 8.81
C ILE A 66 -3.58 -0.83 10.32
N GLN A 67 -2.54 -0.40 11.04
CA GLN A 67 -2.61 -0.17 12.49
C GLN A 67 -3.59 0.95 12.89
N GLU A 68 -3.78 1.97 12.03
CA GLU A 68 -4.74 3.05 12.25
C GLU A 68 -6.20 2.62 11.97
N LEU A 69 -6.42 1.57 11.18
CA LEU A 69 -7.74 1.00 10.94
C LEU A 69 -8.25 0.26 12.19
N PRO A 70 -9.57 0.16 12.40
CA PRO A 70 -10.13 -0.65 13.49
C PRO A 70 -9.87 -2.16 13.29
N GLU A 71 -9.84 -2.90 14.41
CA GLU A 71 -9.50 -4.34 14.46
C GLU A 71 -10.34 -5.19 13.49
N ASP A 72 -11.65 -4.91 13.35
CA ASP A 72 -12.52 -5.63 12.43
C ASP A 72 -12.03 -5.57 10.97
N LEU A 73 -11.53 -4.40 10.53
CA LEU A 73 -11.04 -4.21 9.16
C LEU A 73 -9.63 -4.75 8.99
N GLN A 74 -8.79 -4.62 10.02
CA GLN A 74 -7.45 -5.24 10.04
C GLN A 74 -7.55 -6.75 9.86
N ASP A 75 -8.43 -7.40 10.63
CA ASP A 75 -8.61 -8.86 10.59
C ASP A 75 -9.06 -9.33 9.20
N ILE A 76 -9.96 -8.58 8.55
CA ILE A 76 -10.39 -8.84 7.16
C ILE A 76 -9.21 -8.68 6.18
N LEU A 77 -8.43 -7.60 6.30
CA LEU A 77 -7.26 -7.33 5.45
C LEU A 77 -6.13 -8.37 5.61
N LEU A 78 -5.99 -8.94 6.81
CA LEU A 78 -5.00 -9.98 7.11
C LEU A 78 -5.47 -11.35 6.61
N LYS A 79 -6.74 -11.69 6.83
CA LYS A 79 -7.36 -12.94 6.36
C LYS A 79 -7.38 -13.05 4.85
N THR A 80 -7.68 -11.96 4.14
CA THR A 80 -7.76 -11.95 2.66
C THR A 80 -6.41 -12.18 1.99
N THR A 81 -5.29 -11.91 2.67
CA THR A 81 -3.94 -12.25 2.14
C THR A 81 -3.52 -13.70 2.32
N SER A 82 -4.32 -14.54 3.00
CA SER A 82 -3.96 -15.93 3.33
C SER A 82 -4.71 -16.99 2.50
N SER A 83 -5.36 -16.61 1.39
CA SER A 83 -6.11 -17.54 0.52
C SER A 83 -5.49 -17.70 -0.86
#